data_AF-A0A7Y2AA39-F1
#
_entry.id   AF-A0A7Y2AA39-F1
#
_cell.length_a   1.000
_cell.length_b   1.000
_cell.length_c   1.000
_cell.angle_alpha   90.00
_cell.angle_beta   90.00
_cell.angle_gamma   90.00
#
_symmetry.space_group_name_H-M   'P 1'
#
loop_
_entity.id
_entity.type
_entity.pdbx_description
1 polymer ?
#
loop_
_entity_poly.entity_id
_entity_poly.type
_entity_poly.pdbx_seq_one_letter_code
_entity_poly.pdbx_strand_id
1 'polypeptide(L)'
;MTESRDVKWGPLGLITYARTYARTKKNGEKENFSETVERELKGINKQLKLDFTEREEDYYRYMRHEMKGSVAGRFMWQLGTKTVDQLGLPSLQNCAFVVIDEPIRPFTWTMDMLMLGSGVGYSIKREHVYKLPKLHRKKVKVERWDDKQADFIVPDTRGGWVKLLGKVLKSYFYSGEGFTYSCQHIRGRGEKIEGFGGVASGPAILVEGMELIAEVLDKRRGQQLKPIDCLDIMNIIGMIVVAGNVRRSAQIAIGDYDDLEYLKAKRWDLGNIPNWRAMSNNSVDVPDAKLLPEEFWDTYYQGEPYGLINLELSRKVGRLGEAEYPDPDVQGYNPCAEQSLNNFETCCLAEIFLPNIKSYKELKDVATMLYRVNKHSLALKCHHKETQDIVNKNMRMGIGITGVMMSTDEQLSWLDGCYNHLRQYDKVYSKQMGWPESIKITTVKPSGTLSLLAGVTSGVHPATAGQYFIRRIRISSGSPLLEVIRSHGYNTEYQKNFDGTDDHSTIVAEFPCSYPEGTISADEVPVLKQLEAVKFMQEKWSDNSVSVTGYYKKEELPKLRTYLEKYFKNNFKTLSFLLHTGHGFVQAPYEPISKERYEYLTAISRPITSIEINEEEVEEMGECNTGACPVK
;
A
#
# COMPACT_ATOMS: atom_id res chain seq x y z
N MET A 1 -15.66 -29.47 -10.22
CA MET A 1 -14.22 -29.13 -10.18
C MET A 1 -14.02 -27.97 -11.15
N THR A 2 -13.26 -26.95 -10.75
CA THR A 2 -12.93 -25.82 -11.64
C THR A 2 -11.99 -26.30 -12.73
N GLU A 3 -12.27 -25.97 -13.99
CA GLU A 3 -11.37 -26.28 -15.11
C GLU A 3 -10.09 -25.44 -14.97
N SER A 4 -8.94 -26.12 -14.91
CA SER A 4 -7.63 -25.44 -14.87
C SER A 4 -7.28 -24.89 -16.24
N ARG A 5 -6.83 -23.63 -16.29
CA ARG A 5 -6.40 -22.97 -17.52
C ARG A 5 -4.91 -22.61 -17.45
N ASP A 6 -4.24 -22.59 -18.61
CA ASP A 6 -2.87 -22.08 -18.70
C ASP A 6 -2.82 -20.59 -18.30
N VAL A 7 -1.76 -20.18 -17.63
CA VAL A 7 -1.59 -18.81 -17.13
C VAL A 7 -0.29 -18.23 -17.67
N LYS A 8 -0.37 -17.07 -18.32
CA LYS A 8 0.78 -16.34 -18.87
C LYS A 8 1.53 -15.57 -17.79
N TRP A 9 2.10 -16.29 -16.83
CA TRP A 9 2.90 -15.71 -15.77
C TRP A 9 4.12 -14.96 -16.30
N GLY A 10 4.45 -13.85 -15.66
CA GLY A 10 5.81 -13.33 -15.67
C GLY A 10 6.77 -14.29 -14.96
N PRO A 11 8.09 -14.05 -15.05
CA PRO A 11 9.11 -14.97 -14.53
C PRO A 11 8.95 -15.36 -13.04
N LEU A 12 8.33 -14.49 -12.24
CA LEU A 12 8.10 -14.69 -10.81
C LEU A 12 6.62 -14.79 -10.46
N GLY A 13 5.75 -14.85 -11.46
CA GLY A 13 4.32 -14.68 -11.28
C GLY A 13 3.71 -15.78 -10.44
N LEU A 14 4.00 -17.04 -10.75
CA LEU A 14 3.50 -18.19 -10.01
C LEU A 14 3.94 -18.17 -8.54
N ILE A 15 5.23 -17.96 -8.28
CA ILE A 15 5.77 -17.89 -6.91
C ILE A 15 5.15 -16.73 -6.14
N THR A 16 5.01 -15.57 -6.77
CA THR A 16 4.38 -14.40 -6.17
C THR A 16 2.90 -14.66 -5.85
N TYR A 17 2.17 -15.32 -6.76
CA TYR A 17 0.78 -15.71 -6.53
C TYR A 17 0.66 -16.69 -5.37
N ALA A 18 1.43 -17.78 -5.38
CA ALA A 18 1.30 -18.85 -4.39
C ALA A 18 1.59 -18.39 -2.96
N ARG A 19 2.58 -17.51 -2.80
CA ARG A 19 2.96 -16.97 -1.48
C ARG A 19 2.04 -15.87 -0.97
N THR A 20 1.29 -15.18 -1.84
CA THR A 20 0.57 -13.94 -1.48
C THR A 20 -0.93 -14.01 -1.66
N TYR A 21 -1.42 -14.67 -2.72
CA TYR A 21 -2.83 -14.60 -3.12
C TYR A 21 -3.55 -15.96 -3.06
N ALA A 22 -2.83 -17.08 -3.13
CA ALA A 22 -3.42 -18.41 -2.99
C ALA A 22 -3.91 -18.65 -1.56
N ARG A 23 -5.25 -18.72 -1.38
CA ARG A 23 -5.83 -19.01 -0.06
C ARG A 23 -5.76 -20.50 0.24
N THR A 24 -5.73 -20.82 1.54
CA THR A 24 -5.88 -22.21 1.99
C THR A 24 -7.36 -22.59 1.95
N LYS A 25 -7.67 -23.67 1.23
CA LYS A 25 -9.00 -24.29 1.12
C LYS A 25 -9.32 -25.08 2.39
N LYS A 26 -10.57 -25.53 2.52
CA LYS A 26 -11.02 -26.30 3.70
C LYS A 26 -10.30 -27.64 3.87
N ASN A 27 -9.86 -28.23 2.76
CA ASN A 27 -9.10 -29.47 2.71
C ASN A 27 -7.59 -29.26 2.95
N GLY A 28 -7.13 -28.07 3.35
CA GLY A 28 -5.71 -27.81 3.62
C GLY A 28 -4.90 -27.38 2.40
N GLU A 29 -5.30 -27.78 1.20
CA GLU A 29 -4.67 -27.38 -0.07
C GLU A 29 -4.75 -25.87 -0.33
N LYS A 30 -3.84 -25.36 -1.16
CA LYS A 30 -3.89 -23.98 -1.68
C LYS A 30 -4.77 -23.87 -2.92
N GLU A 31 -5.39 -22.70 -3.11
CA GLU A 31 -6.07 -22.36 -4.37
C GLU A 31 -5.09 -22.31 -5.53
N ASN A 32 -5.42 -22.95 -6.65
CA ASN A 32 -4.80 -22.62 -7.92
C ASN A 32 -5.38 -21.30 -8.49
N PHE A 33 -4.73 -20.73 -9.51
CA PHE A 33 -5.14 -19.42 -10.02
C PHE A 33 -6.54 -19.41 -10.65
N SER A 34 -6.93 -20.48 -11.35
CA SER A 34 -8.27 -20.61 -11.92
C SER A 34 -9.34 -20.65 -10.82
N GLU A 35 -9.09 -21.34 -9.70
CA GLU A 35 -9.97 -21.32 -8.51
C GLU A 35 -10.09 -19.90 -7.91
N THR A 36 -8.99 -19.14 -7.86
CA THR A 36 -9.02 -17.73 -7.43
C THR A 36 -9.90 -16.89 -8.36
N VAL A 37 -9.77 -17.05 -9.68
CA VAL A 37 -10.57 -16.31 -10.68
C VAL A 37 -12.06 -16.66 -10.58
N GLU A 38 -12.41 -17.93 -10.37
CA GLU A 38 -13.81 -18.31 -10.14
C GLU A 38 -14.36 -17.75 -8.82
N ARG A 39 -13.53 -17.69 -7.78
CA ARG A 39 -13.91 -17.04 -6.51
C ARG A 39 -14.16 -15.55 -6.71
N GLU A 40 -13.34 -14.87 -7.50
CA GLU A 40 -13.56 -13.47 -7.88
C GLU A 40 -14.88 -13.31 -8.64
N LEU A 41 -15.14 -14.11 -9.69
CA LEU A 41 -16.39 -14.08 -10.46
C LEU A 41 -17.62 -14.30 -9.58
N LYS A 42 -17.55 -15.25 -8.65
CA LYS A 42 -18.61 -15.47 -7.66
C LYS A 42 -18.81 -14.23 -6.78
N GLY A 43 -17.74 -13.59 -6.34
CA GLY A 43 -17.81 -12.34 -5.56
C GLY A 43 -18.38 -11.17 -6.37
N ILE A 44 -17.99 -11.05 -7.64
CA ILE A 44 -18.52 -10.06 -8.58
C ILE A 44 -20.05 -10.23 -8.70
N ASN A 45 -20.53 -11.45 -8.94
CA ASN A 45 -21.95 -11.70 -9.05
C ASN A 45 -22.69 -11.52 -7.70
N LYS A 46 -22.25 -12.20 -6.64
CA LYS A 46 -23.03 -12.32 -5.41
C LYS A 46 -22.82 -11.18 -4.42
N GLN A 47 -21.62 -10.62 -4.35
CA GLN A 47 -21.27 -9.58 -3.37
C GLN A 47 -21.37 -8.19 -4.00
N LEU A 48 -20.79 -8.01 -5.19
CA LEU A 48 -20.84 -6.73 -5.91
C LEU A 48 -22.16 -6.52 -6.65
N LYS A 49 -23.01 -7.55 -6.78
CA LYS A 49 -24.29 -7.50 -7.50
C LYS A 49 -24.10 -7.04 -8.94
N LEU A 50 -23.04 -7.53 -9.56
CA LEU A 50 -22.70 -7.27 -10.95
C LEU A 50 -22.92 -8.55 -11.75
N ASP A 51 -24.03 -8.57 -12.50
CA ASP A 51 -24.36 -9.70 -13.37
C ASP A 51 -23.57 -9.56 -14.69
N PHE A 52 -22.64 -10.48 -14.89
CA PHE A 52 -21.96 -10.67 -16.17
C PHE A 52 -22.72 -11.69 -17.01
N THR A 53 -22.77 -11.43 -18.31
CA THR A 53 -23.14 -12.44 -19.29
C THR A 53 -22.06 -13.53 -19.36
N GLU A 54 -22.39 -14.72 -19.85
CA GLU A 54 -21.43 -15.82 -20.03
C GLU A 54 -20.18 -15.38 -20.82
N ARG A 55 -20.39 -14.59 -21.89
CA ARG A 55 -19.31 -14.02 -22.69
C ARG A 55 -18.40 -13.09 -21.88
N GLU A 56 -18.96 -12.32 -20.96
CA GLU A 56 -18.20 -11.41 -20.09
C GLU A 56 -17.43 -12.16 -19.01
N GLU A 57 -18.00 -13.24 -18.47
CA GLU A 57 -17.28 -14.12 -17.55
C GLU A 57 -16.09 -14.79 -18.26
N ASP A 58 -16.30 -15.31 -19.47
CA ASP A 58 -15.23 -15.92 -20.27
C ASP A 58 -14.15 -14.90 -20.65
N TYR A 59 -14.55 -13.67 -20.97
CA TYR A 59 -13.60 -12.60 -21.18
C TYR A 59 -12.84 -12.23 -19.90
N TYR A 60 -13.49 -12.22 -18.73
CA TYR A 60 -12.82 -12.00 -17.46
C TYR A 60 -11.78 -13.10 -17.20
N ARG A 61 -12.13 -14.38 -17.41
CA ARG A 61 -11.19 -15.50 -17.30
C ARG A 61 -10.00 -15.30 -18.25
N TYR A 62 -10.25 -15.00 -19.53
CA TYR A 62 -9.20 -14.70 -20.51
C TYR A 62 -8.30 -13.55 -20.05
N MET A 63 -8.87 -12.40 -19.68
CA MET A 63 -8.14 -11.21 -19.23
C MET A 63 -7.20 -11.53 -18.05
N ARG A 64 -7.69 -12.33 -17.09
CA ARG A 64 -6.92 -12.73 -15.91
C ARG A 64 -5.81 -13.72 -16.22
N HIS A 65 -6.08 -14.75 -17.02
CA HIS A 65 -5.12 -15.81 -17.33
C HIS A 65 -4.03 -15.34 -18.33
N GLU A 66 -4.37 -14.40 -19.22
CA GLU A 66 -3.42 -13.79 -20.16
C GLU A 66 -2.67 -12.58 -19.57
N MET A 67 -2.83 -12.32 -18.25
CA MET A 67 -2.21 -11.18 -17.56
C MET A 67 -2.39 -9.86 -18.30
N LYS A 68 -3.62 -9.57 -18.75
CA LYS A 68 -4.00 -8.31 -19.43
C LYS A 68 -4.37 -7.22 -18.43
N GLY A 69 -5.06 -7.62 -17.37
CA GLY A 69 -5.42 -6.75 -16.26
C GLY A 69 -5.87 -7.56 -15.06
N SER A 70 -5.96 -6.92 -13.91
CA SER A 70 -6.32 -7.54 -12.64
C SER A 70 -7.11 -6.56 -11.77
N VAL A 71 -8.02 -7.08 -10.95
CA VAL A 71 -8.48 -6.33 -9.78
C VAL A 71 -7.32 -6.09 -8.81
N ALA A 72 -7.46 -5.15 -7.87
CA ALA A 72 -6.43 -4.93 -6.85
C ALA A 72 -6.06 -6.23 -6.11
N GLY A 73 -4.81 -6.35 -5.65
CA GLY A 73 -4.36 -7.52 -4.90
C GLY A 73 -5.23 -7.83 -3.66
N ARG A 74 -5.81 -6.78 -3.04
CA ARG A 74 -6.79 -6.96 -1.96
C ARG A 74 -8.08 -7.66 -2.42
N PHE A 75 -8.58 -7.31 -3.60
CA PHE A 75 -9.74 -7.97 -4.19
C PHE A 75 -9.39 -9.41 -4.54
N MET A 76 -8.23 -9.66 -5.16
CA MET A 76 -7.78 -11.03 -5.45
C MET A 76 -7.74 -11.92 -4.19
N TRP A 77 -7.32 -11.34 -3.05
CA TRP A 77 -7.32 -12.04 -1.77
C TRP A 77 -8.71 -12.19 -1.14
N GLN A 78 -9.59 -11.19 -1.19
CA GLN A 78 -10.80 -11.13 -0.37
C GLN A 78 -12.12 -11.32 -1.12
N LEU A 79 -12.19 -10.95 -2.40
CA LEU A 79 -13.43 -11.01 -3.17
C LEU A 79 -13.92 -12.46 -3.23
N GLY A 80 -15.22 -12.67 -3.00
CA GLY A 80 -15.82 -14.01 -2.88
C GLY A 80 -15.67 -14.67 -1.51
N THR A 81 -15.01 -14.03 -0.53
CA THR A 81 -14.88 -14.54 0.85
C THR A 81 -15.94 -13.92 1.78
N LYS A 82 -16.23 -14.59 2.91
CA LYS A 82 -17.16 -14.09 3.94
C LYS A 82 -16.72 -12.78 4.58
N THR A 83 -15.44 -12.45 4.53
CA THR A 83 -14.90 -11.19 5.08
C THR A 83 -15.50 -9.98 4.37
N VAL A 84 -15.78 -10.09 3.07
CA VAL A 84 -16.45 -9.03 2.31
C VAL A 84 -17.89 -8.85 2.75
N ASP A 85 -18.62 -9.94 3.04
CA ASP A 85 -20.00 -9.85 3.52
C ASP A 85 -20.09 -9.17 4.89
N GLN A 86 -19.08 -9.37 5.75
CA GLN A 86 -19.04 -8.84 7.10
C GLN A 86 -18.56 -7.39 7.17
N LEU A 87 -17.50 -7.06 6.44
CA LEU A 87 -16.82 -5.77 6.55
C LEU A 87 -17.20 -4.82 5.41
N GLY A 88 -17.70 -5.32 4.28
CA GLY A 88 -18.04 -4.52 3.12
C GLY A 88 -16.82 -3.79 2.54
N LEU A 89 -16.97 -2.50 2.28
CA LEU A 89 -16.01 -1.66 1.56
C LEU A 89 -14.57 -1.75 2.12
N PRO A 90 -14.28 -1.59 3.43
CA PRO A 90 -12.93 -1.70 3.97
C PRO A 90 -12.23 -3.05 3.79
N SER A 91 -12.96 -4.12 3.45
CA SER A 91 -12.34 -5.40 3.10
C SER A 91 -11.64 -5.36 1.74
N LEU A 92 -12.16 -4.58 0.80
CA LEU A 92 -11.68 -4.49 -0.58
C LEU A 92 -10.78 -3.28 -0.80
N GLN A 93 -11.01 -2.19 -0.08
CA GLN A 93 -10.20 -0.97 -0.19
C GLN A 93 -8.95 -1.03 0.69
N ASN A 94 -7.79 -0.79 0.08
CA ASN A 94 -6.50 -1.07 0.71
C ASN A 94 -5.76 0.17 1.21
N CYS A 95 -6.24 1.37 0.89
CA CYS A 95 -5.68 2.62 1.37
C CYS A 95 -6.80 3.62 1.64
N ALA A 96 -6.53 4.62 2.48
CA ALA A 96 -7.48 5.66 2.84
C ALA A 96 -6.77 6.94 3.28
N PHE A 97 -7.53 8.01 3.52
CA PHE A 97 -7.01 9.29 3.98
C PHE A 97 -7.87 9.92 5.09
N VAL A 98 -7.24 10.66 6.01
CA VAL A 98 -7.92 11.40 7.08
C VAL A 98 -7.27 12.75 7.41
N VAL A 99 -8.07 13.73 7.80
CA VAL A 99 -7.61 15.01 8.32
C VAL A 99 -7.55 14.96 9.85
N ILE A 100 -6.46 15.44 10.45
CA ILE A 100 -6.35 15.55 11.92
C ILE A 100 -6.90 16.90 12.36
N ASP A 101 -8.23 17.04 12.37
CA ASP A 101 -8.95 18.26 12.77
C ASP A 101 -9.91 18.09 13.96
N GLU A 102 -9.99 16.88 14.51
CA GLU A 102 -10.80 16.56 15.68
C GLU A 102 -10.00 15.73 16.70
N PRO A 103 -10.29 15.84 18.02
CA PRO A 103 -9.45 15.28 19.08
C PRO A 103 -9.47 13.76 19.22
N ILE A 104 -10.50 13.06 18.71
CA ILE A 104 -10.66 11.61 18.91
C ILE A 104 -10.85 10.87 17.58
N ARG A 105 -11.76 11.37 16.74
CA ARG A 105 -12.26 10.60 15.62
C ARG A 105 -11.18 10.24 14.59
N PRO A 106 -10.31 11.17 14.15
CA PRO A 106 -9.25 10.87 13.18
C PRO A 106 -8.30 9.76 13.64
N PHE A 107 -7.88 9.79 14.91
CA PHE A 107 -6.96 8.81 15.49
C PHE A 107 -7.61 7.42 15.62
N THR A 108 -8.84 7.36 16.15
CA THR A 108 -9.57 6.10 16.31
C THR A 108 -9.97 5.49 14.97
N TRP A 109 -10.34 6.32 13.98
CA TRP A 109 -10.59 5.88 12.61
C TRP A 109 -9.33 5.27 11.99
N THR A 110 -8.19 5.94 12.14
CA THR A 110 -6.90 5.49 11.61
C THR A 110 -6.51 4.14 12.20
N MET A 111 -6.59 3.98 13.52
CA MET A 111 -6.27 2.71 14.17
C MET A 111 -7.13 1.56 13.63
N ASP A 112 -8.44 1.80 13.46
CA ASP A 112 -9.36 0.80 12.90
C ASP A 112 -9.01 0.44 11.44
N MET A 113 -8.77 1.43 10.58
CA MET A 113 -8.43 1.23 9.18
C MET A 113 -7.07 0.52 9.00
N LEU A 114 -6.07 0.88 9.80
CA LEU A 114 -4.78 0.20 9.82
C LEU A 114 -4.94 -1.28 10.24
N MET A 115 -5.75 -1.57 11.26
CA MET A 115 -6.04 -2.95 11.69
C MET A 115 -6.84 -3.76 10.66
N LEU A 116 -7.56 -3.08 9.76
CA LEU A 116 -8.18 -3.68 8.56
C LEU A 116 -7.18 -3.87 7.41
N GLY A 117 -5.89 -3.66 7.68
CA GLY A 117 -4.80 -3.80 6.73
C GLY A 117 -4.76 -2.69 5.67
N SER A 118 -5.54 -1.61 5.85
CA SER A 118 -5.50 -0.44 4.97
C SER A 118 -4.28 0.42 5.31
N GLY A 119 -3.60 0.98 4.32
CA GLY A 119 -2.70 2.11 4.55
C GLY A 119 -3.49 3.39 4.79
N VAL A 120 -2.98 4.33 5.59
CA VAL A 120 -3.66 5.59 5.89
C VAL A 120 -2.73 6.78 5.67
N GLY A 121 -3.10 7.67 4.75
CA GLY A 121 -2.51 8.99 4.69
C GLY A 121 -3.23 9.95 5.63
N TYR A 122 -2.52 10.92 6.16
CA TYR A 122 -3.13 11.89 7.06
C TYR A 122 -2.52 13.28 6.95
N SER A 123 -3.36 14.30 7.14
CA SER A 123 -2.90 15.68 7.18
C SER A 123 -2.74 16.19 8.61
N ILE A 124 -1.54 16.67 8.92
CA ILE A 124 -1.17 17.36 10.16
C ILE A 124 -0.89 18.85 9.93
N LYS A 125 -1.37 19.42 8.82
CA LYS A 125 -1.22 20.86 8.57
C LYS A 125 -1.76 21.68 9.74
N ARG A 126 -1.14 22.82 10.02
CA ARG A 126 -1.50 23.72 11.14
C ARG A 126 -2.97 24.10 11.11
N GLU A 127 -3.52 24.37 9.92
CA GLU A 127 -4.94 24.70 9.72
C GLU A 127 -5.91 23.60 10.20
N HIS A 128 -5.44 22.35 10.26
CA HIS A 128 -6.18 21.21 10.77
C HIS A 128 -5.92 21.02 12.27
N VAL A 129 -4.64 20.90 12.64
CA VAL A 129 -4.23 20.55 14.01
C VAL A 129 -4.65 21.61 15.02
N TYR A 130 -4.62 22.89 14.64
CA TYR A 130 -5.04 23.98 15.53
C TYR A 130 -6.57 24.14 15.66
N LYS A 131 -7.36 23.23 15.09
CA LYS A 131 -8.78 23.06 15.44
C LYS A 131 -8.98 22.20 16.71
N LEU A 132 -8.00 21.37 17.08
CA LEU A 132 -8.08 20.53 18.28
C LEU A 132 -8.10 21.43 19.54
N PRO A 133 -8.93 21.14 20.56
CA PRO A 133 -8.94 21.94 21.78
C PRO A 133 -7.64 21.78 22.58
N LYS A 134 -7.40 22.70 23.52
CA LYS A 134 -6.31 22.56 24.49
C LYS A 134 -6.54 21.31 25.35
N LEU A 135 -5.46 20.62 25.67
CA LEU A 135 -5.50 19.51 26.61
C LEU A 135 -5.80 20.00 28.03
N HIS A 136 -6.37 19.11 28.83
CA HIS A 136 -6.56 19.36 30.25
C HIS A 136 -5.22 19.66 30.95
N ARG A 137 -5.26 20.59 31.92
CA ARG A 137 -4.07 20.97 32.71
C ARG A 137 -3.69 19.90 33.73
N LYS A 138 -4.68 19.18 34.25
CA LYS A 138 -4.48 18.12 35.23
C LYS A 138 -3.78 16.94 34.57
N LYS A 139 -2.85 16.32 35.30
CA LYS A 139 -2.26 15.06 34.87
C LYS A 139 -3.34 13.98 34.89
N VAL A 140 -3.57 13.36 33.74
CA VAL A 140 -4.46 12.21 33.60
C VAL A 140 -3.66 10.97 33.95
N LYS A 141 -4.24 10.07 34.74
CA LYS A 141 -3.61 8.80 35.12
C LYS A 141 -4.33 7.66 34.41
N VAL A 142 -3.71 7.10 33.37
CA VAL A 142 -4.22 5.93 32.65
C VAL A 142 -3.37 4.74 33.07
N GLU A 143 -3.97 3.76 33.75
CA GLU A 143 -3.19 2.67 34.37
C GLU A 143 -3.69 1.31 33.94
N ARG A 144 -2.76 0.44 33.56
CA ARG A 144 -3.07 -0.97 33.40
C ARG A 144 -3.27 -1.60 34.78
N TRP A 145 -4.46 -2.11 35.00
CA TRP A 145 -4.80 -2.92 36.17
C TRP A 145 -5.48 -4.18 35.67
N ASP A 146 -4.73 -5.28 35.63
CA ASP A 146 -5.26 -6.57 35.22
C ASP A 146 -6.06 -7.23 36.36
N ASP A 147 -7.22 -6.62 36.61
CA ASP A 147 -8.24 -7.09 37.54
C ASP A 147 -9.63 -6.82 36.93
N LYS A 148 -10.60 -7.66 37.30
CA LYS A 148 -12.01 -7.52 36.89
C LYS A 148 -12.66 -6.20 37.35
N GLN A 149 -12.05 -5.50 38.31
CA GLN A 149 -12.51 -4.20 38.84
C GLN A 149 -12.00 -3.00 38.05
N ALA A 150 -11.14 -3.19 37.05
CA ALA A 150 -10.67 -2.08 36.23
C ALA A 150 -11.85 -1.37 35.51
N ASP A 151 -11.76 -0.04 35.38
CA ASP A 151 -12.83 0.78 34.79
C ASP A 151 -13.18 0.39 33.35
N PHE A 152 -12.22 -0.24 32.65
CA PHE A 152 -12.44 -0.78 31.31
C PHE A 152 -11.69 -2.09 31.08
N ILE A 153 -12.44 -3.19 30.95
CA ILE A 153 -11.91 -4.46 30.46
C ILE A 153 -11.90 -4.41 28.92
N VAL A 154 -10.71 -4.49 28.32
CA VAL A 154 -10.53 -4.38 26.87
C VAL A 154 -10.99 -5.69 26.21
N PRO A 155 -12.05 -5.66 25.37
CA PRO A 155 -12.47 -6.86 24.65
C PRO A 155 -11.40 -7.29 23.63
N ASP A 156 -11.25 -8.60 23.43
CA ASP A 156 -10.34 -9.18 22.43
C ASP A 156 -10.84 -9.03 21.00
N THR A 157 -10.97 -7.77 20.58
CA THR A 157 -11.47 -7.38 19.27
C THR A 157 -10.76 -6.11 18.82
N ARG A 158 -10.69 -5.91 17.50
CA ARG A 158 -10.27 -4.64 16.89
C ARG A 158 -10.98 -3.44 17.54
N GLY A 159 -12.30 -3.52 17.69
CA GLY A 159 -13.11 -2.47 18.31
C GLY A 159 -12.75 -2.21 19.77
N GLY A 160 -12.31 -3.22 20.51
CA GLY A 160 -11.82 -3.08 21.88
C GLY A 160 -10.57 -2.22 21.97
N TRP A 161 -9.59 -2.47 21.09
CA TRP A 161 -8.33 -1.70 21.03
C TRP A 161 -8.60 -0.24 20.63
N VAL A 162 -9.45 -0.03 19.62
CA VAL A 162 -9.87 1.32 19.18
C VAL A 162 -10.63 2.06 20.28
N LYS A 163 -11.46 1.36 21.06
CA LYS A 163 -12.21 1.94 22.18
C LYS A 163 -11.28 2.33 23.35
N LEU A 164 -10.21 1.58 23.60
CA LEU A 164 -9.18 1.98 24.56
C LEU A 164 -8.51 3.29 24.14
N LEU A 165 -8.05 3.39 22.89
CA LEU A 165 -7.51 4.64 22.34
C LEU A 165 -8.48 5.82 22.50
N GLY A 166 -9.75 5.60 22.15
CA GLY A 166 -10.80 6.62 22.30
C GLY A 166 -10.98 7.07 23.75
N LYS A 167 -10.88 6.16 24.73
CA LYS A 167 -10.93 6.49 26.17
C LYS A 167 -9.72 7.28 26.62
N VAL A 168 -8.51 6.92 26.18
CA VAL A 168 -7.29 7.69 26.46
C VAL A 168 -7.44 9.11 25.93
N LEU A 169 -7.75 9.28 24.65
CA LEU A 169 -7.91 10.61 24.03
C LEU A 169 -9.03 11.43 24.71
N LYS A 170 -10.18 10.80 25.00
CA LYS A 170 -11.27 11.46 25.74
C LYS A 170 -10.83 11.98 27.11
N SER A 171 -9.95 11.25 27.79
CA SER A 171 -9.44 11.63 29.10
C SER A 171 -8.61 12.91 29.04
N TYR A 172 -7.76 13.04 28.02
CA TYR A 172 -6.90 14.21 27.84
C TYR A 172 -7.61 15.43 27.23
N PHE A 173 -8.53 15.23 26.28
CA PHE A 173 -9.21 16.32 25.58
C PHE A 173 -10.50 16.79 26.25
N TYR A 174 -11.23 15.91 26.95
CA TYR A 174 -12.60 16.22 27.40
C TYR A 174 -12.84 16.04 28.90
N SER A 175 -12.54 14.89 29.51
CA SER A 175 -12.90 14.69 30.93
C SER A 175 -11.88 15.23 31.91
N GLY A 176 -10.58 15.12 31.62
CA GLY A 176 -9.50 15.40 32.57
C GLY A 176 -9.41 14.36 33.70
N GLU A 177 -10.11 13.24 33.57
CA GLU A 177 -10.21 12.16 34.56
C GLU A 177 -9.36 10.97 34.12
N GLY A 178 -8.62 10.39 35.07
CA GLY A 178 -7.90 9.13 34.87
C GLY A 178 -8.83 7.92 34.90
N PHE A 179 -8.34 6.77 34.43
CA PHE A 179 -9.04 5.49 34.52
C PHE A 179 -8.06 4.32 34.50
N THR A 180 -8.52 3.18 34.99
CA THR A 180 -7.82 1.90 34.96
C THR A 180 -8.36 1.01 33.83
N TYR A 181 -7.51 0.18 33.23
CA TYR A 181 -7.95 -0.77 32.20
C TYR A 181 -7.26 -2.13 32.34
N SER A 182 -7.96 -3.20 31.94
CA SER A 182 -7.42 -4.56 31.93
C SER A 182 -7.32 -5.10 30.50
N CYS A 183 -6.20 -5.77 30.22
CA CYS A 183 -5.96 -6.52 28.98
C CYS A 183 -6.11 -8.03 29.17
N GLN A 184 -6.63 -8.53 30.30
CA GLN A 184 -6.72 -9.96 30.61
C GLN A 184 -7.50 -10.79 29.60
N HIS A 185 -8.39 -10.16 28.82
CA HIS A 185 -9.14 -10.86 27.77
C HIS A 185 -8.44 -10.88 26.42
N ILE A 186 -7.44 -10.02 26.19
CA ILE A 186 -6.73 -9.96 24.91
C ILE A 186 -5.90 -11.22 24.73
N ARG A 187 -6.04 -11.87 23.57
CA ARG A 187 -5.32 -13.09 23.22
C ARG A 187 -3.79 -12.91 23.32
N GLY A 188 -3.11 -13.98 23.69
CA GLY A 188 -1.66 -14.05 23.81
C GLY A 188 -0.92 -13.96 22.47
N ARG A 189 0.39 -13.69 22.55
CA ARG A 189 1.27 -13.65 21.38
C ARG A 189 1.32 -15.03 20.71
N GLY A 190 1.20 -15.07 19.39
CA GLY A 190 1.23 -16.32 18.61
C GLY A 190 -0.15 -16.94 18.36
N GLU A 191 -1.20 -16.49 19.05
CA GLU A 191 -2.56 -16.98 18.80
C GLU A 191 -3.10 -16.54 17.42
N LYS A 192 -3.94 -17.37 16.81
CA LYS A 192 -4.42 -17.15 15.43
C LYS A 192 -5.31 -15.92 15.31
N ILE A 193 -5.15 -15.15 14.22
CA ILE A 193 -6.07 -14.08 13.83
C ILE A 193 -6.99 -14.57 12.71
N GLU A 194 -8.30 -14.55 12.93
CA GLU A 194 -9.27 -14.92 11.91
C GLU A 194 -9.47 -13.83 10.84
N GLY A 195 -9.77 -14.24 9.61
CA GLY A 195 -10.09 -13.34 8.49
C GLY A 195 -8.89 -12.87 7.67
N PHE A 196 -7.96 -12.12 8.26
CA PHE A 196 -6.81 -11.55 7.55
C PHE A 196 -5.56 -12.44 7.52
N GLY A 197 -5.54 -13.54 8.28
CA GLY A 197 -4.38 -14.41 8.45
C GLY A 197 -3.38 -13.87 9.48
N GLY A 198 -2.32 -14.63 9.75
CA GLY A 198 -1.28 -14.27 10.71
C GLY A 198 -1.59 -14.66 12.17
N VAL A 199 -0.74 -14.16 13.07
CA VAL A 199 -0.76 -14.44 14.52
C VAL A 199 -0.76 -13.14 15.33
N ALA A 200 -1.34 -13.17 16.52
CA ALA A 200 -1.47 -12.01 17.40
C ALA A 200 -0.12 -11.58 17.99
N SER A 201 0.02 -10.26 18.21
CA SER A 201 1.15 -9.65 18.93
C SER A 201 1.09 -9.86 20.44
N GLY A 202 -0.09 -10.15 20.98
CA GLY A 202 -0.37 -10.03 22.40
C GLY A 202 -0.63 -8.58 22.85
N PRO A 203 -1.02 -8.38 24.11
CA PRO A 203 -1.44 -7.07 24.63
C PRO A 203 -0.28 -6.08 24.87
N ALA A 204 0.97 -6.56 24.93
CA ALA A 204 2.11 -5.74 25.34
C ALA A 204 2.29 -4.49 24.45
N ILE A 205 2.19 -4.65 23.12
CA ILE A 205 2.35 -3.51 22.19
C ILE A 205 1.22 -2.49 22.33
N LEU A 206 0.00 -2.94 22.64
CA LEU A 206 -1.12 -2.04 22.87
C LEU A 206 -0.85 -1.18 24.12
N VAL A 207 -0.38 -1.81 25.20
CA VAL A 207 -0.08 -1.14 26.47
C VAL A 207 1.04 -0.10 26.27
N GLU A 208 2.17 -0.52 25.71
CA GLU A 208 3.31 0.37 25.41
C GLU A 208 2.88 1.55 24.53
N GLY A 209 2.10 1.29 23.47
CA GLY A 209 1.62 2.34 22.59
C GLY A 209 0.67 3.34 23.28
N MET A 210 -0.20 2.87 24.20
CA MET A 210 -1.06 3.77 24.98
C MET A 210 -0.25 4.63 25.96
N GLU A 211 0.79 4.06 26.56
CA GLU A 211 1.72 4.78 27.44
C GLU A 211 2.47 5.88 26.67
N LEU A 212 3.03 5.56 25.50
CA LEU A 212 3.70 6.55 24.64
C LEU A 212 2.76 7.67 24.18
N ILE A 213 1.52 7.33 23.81
CA ILE A 213 0.51 8.35 23.45
C ILE A 213 0.19 9.23 24.67
N ALA A 214 -0.01 8.64 25.85
CA ALA A 214 -0.25 9.38 27.08
C ALA A 214 0.92 10.32 27.41
N GLU A 215 2.18 9.90 27.20
CA GLU A 215 3.37 10.74 27.39
C GLU A 215 3.41 11.95 26.44
N VAL A 216 3.09 11.76 25.15
CA VAL A 216 2.99 12.85 24.18
C VAL A 216 1.95 13.88 24.63
N LEU A 217 0.77 13.40 25.05
CA LEU A 217 -0.31 14.26 25.55
C LEU A 217 0.08 14.95 26.86
N ASP A 218 0.76 14.26 27.77
CA ASP A 218 1.19 14.81 29.07
C ASP A 218 2.21 15.95 28.93
N LYS A 219 3.07 15.92 27.91
CA LYS A 219 4.00 17.01 27.60
C LYS A 219 3.30 18.29 27.14
N ARG A 220 2.02 18.20 26.74
CA ARG A 220 1.20 19.30 26.22
C ARG A 220 0.02 19.68 27.12
N ARG A 221 0.02 19.27 28.39
CA ARG A 221 -1.05 19.65 29.34
C ARG A 221 -1.29 21.16 29.39
N GLY A 222 -2.55 21.57 29.31
CA GLY A 222 -2.95 22.97 29.27
C GLY A 222 -2.63 23.71 27.97
N GLN A 223 -2.01 23.04 27.01
CA GLN A 223 -1.60 23.57 25.71
C GLN A 223 -2.37 22.85 24.60
N GLN A 224 -2.32 23.43 23.41
CA GLN A 224 -2.81 22.79 22.19
C GLN A 224 -1.73 21.84 21.66
N LEU A 225 -2.14 20.76 20.98
CA LEU A 225 -1.20 19.94 20.23
C LEU A 225 -0.62 20.73 19.05
N LYS A 226 0.63 20.42 18.70
CA LYS A 226 1.31 20.86 17.49
C LYS A 226 1.27 19.76 16.41
N PRO A 227 1.52 20.11 15.14
CA PRO A 227 1.67 19.12 14.06
C PRO A 227 2.60 17.95 14.40
N ILE A 228 3.75 18.23 15.03
CA ILE A 228 4.70 17.19 15.43
C ILE A 228 4.14 16.21 16.47
N ASP A 229 3.28 16.66 17.38
CA ASP A 229 2.68 15.79 18.39
C ASP A 229 1.65 14.86 17.75
N CYS A 230 0.87 15.38 16.78
CA CYS A 230 -0.05 14.58 15.98
C CYS A 230 0.69 13.57 15.09
N LEU A 231 1.86 13.96 14.53
CA LEU A 231 2.75 13.04 13.82
C LEU A 231 3.16 11.88 14.73
N ASP A 232 3.58 12.17 15.96
CA ASP A 232 4.02 11.17 16.92
C ASP A 232 2.88 10.21 17.31
N ILE A 233 1.69 10.73 17.64
CA ILE A 233 0.53 9.89 17.98
C ILE A 233 0.16 8.95 16.83
N MET A 234 0.10 9.45 15.59
CA MET A 234 -0.24 8.64 14.41
C MET A 234 0.82 7.57 14.11
N ASN A 235 2.09 7.91 14.32
CA ASN A 235 3.18 6.96 14.17
C ASN A 235 3.19 5.88 15.26
N ILE A 236 2.86 6.22 16.51
CA ILE A 236 2.67 5.26 17.59
C ILE A 236 1.48 4.34 17.28
N ILE A 237 0.37 4.86 16.74
CA ILE A 237 -0.74 4.04 16.27
C ILE A 237 -0.27 3.04 15.18
N GLY A 238 0.54 3.50 14.23
CA GLY A 238 1.18 2.62 13.24
C GLY A 238 2.03 1.52 13.87
N MET A 239 2.86 1.88 14.85
CA MET A 239 3.70 0.95 15.61
C MET A 239 2.88 -0.15 16.30
N ILE A 240 1.77 0.22 16.96
CA ILE A 240 0.84 -0.72 17.61
C ILE A 240 0.34 -1.78 16.60
N VAL A 241 -0.01 -1.35 15.39
CA VAL A 241 -0.58 -2.24 14.37
C VAL A 241 0.47 -3.12 13.71
N VAL A 242 1.70 -2.65 13.50
CA VAL A 242 2.77 -3.45 12.86
C VAL A 242 3.24 -4.62 13.68
N ALA A 243 3.39 -4.43 15.00
CA ALA A 243 3.85 -5.52 15.85
C ALA A 243 2.88 -6.72 15.84
N GLY A 244 1.62 -6.51 15.41
CA GLY A 244 0.61 -7.53 15.15
C GLY A 244 0.91 -8.49 13.98
N ASN A 245 2.07 -8.37 13.33
CA ASN A 245 2.63 -9.35 12.39
C ASN A 245 1.84 -9.63 11.10
N VAL A 246 0.79 -8.86 10.78
CA VAL A 246 -0.02 -9.07 9.57
C VAL A 246 0.42 -8.18 8.40
N ARG A 247 1.05 -7.01 8.64
CA ARG A 247 1.61 -6.13 7.60
C ARG A 247 2.40 -4.97 8.23
N ARG A 248 3.44 -4.44 7.56
CA ARG A 248 3.95 -3.10 7.87
C ARG A 248 2.82 -2.08 7.68
N SER A 249 2.61 -1.17 8.63
CA SER A 249 1.64 -0.08 8.54
C SER A 249 2.18 0.86 7.46
N ALA A 250 1.36 1.12 6.47
CA ALA A 250 1.71 2.08 5.42
C ALA A 250 1.04 3.40 5.77
N GLN A 251 1.84 4.41 6.14
CA GLN A 251 1.33 5.75 6.40
C GLN A 251 2.08 6.81 5.61
N ILE A 252 1.38 7.88 5.25
CA ILE A 252 1.97 9.13 4.76
C ILE A 252 1.51 10.29 5.64
N ALA A 253 2.44 11.04 6.19
CA ALA A 253 2.16 12.29 6.88
C ALA A 253 2.23 13.45 5.87
N ILE A 254 1.23 14.32 5.87
CA ILE A 254 1.18 15.52 5.01
C ILE A 254 1.14 16.75 5.91
N GLY A 255 2.25 17.49 5.95
CA GLY A 255 2.40 18.72 6.73
C GLY A 255 2.61 19.96 5.86
N ASP A 256 2.73 21.12 6.50
CA ASP A 256 3.03 22.37 5.81
C ASP A 256 4.49 22.43 5.40
N TYR A 257 4.75 23.00 4.22
CA TYR A 257 6.11 23.11 3.65
C TYR A 257 7.05 24.04 4.42
N ASP A 258 6.51 24.90 5.27
CA ASP A 258 7.23 25.89 6.08
C ASP A 258 7.29 25.50 7.57
N ASP A 259 6.83 24.31 7.96
CA ASP A 259 6.94 23.81 9.34
C ASP A 259 8.31 23.19 9.61
N LEU A 260 9.23 24.00 10.15
CA LEU A 260 10.60 23.58 10.43
C LEU A 260 10.71 22.46 11.48
N GLU A 261 9.77 22.36 12.43
CA GLU A 261 9.74 21.28 13.43
C GLU A 261 9.37 19.97 12.74
N TYR A 262 8.40 20.01 11.82
CA TYR A 262 8.04 18.89 10.97
C TYR A 262 9.14 18.48 9.99
N LEU A 263 9.77 19.40 9.26
CA LEU A 263 10.84 19.08 8.31
C LEU A 263 12.05 18.37 8.96
N LYS A 264 12.28 18.66 10.24
CA LYS A 264 13.34 18.02 11.04
C LYS A 264 12.91 16.69 11.67
N ALA A 265 11.64 16.27 11.52
CA ALA A 265 11.08 15.12 12.22
C ALA A 265 11.74 13.78 11.87
N LYS A 266 12.41 13.69 10.71
CA LYS A 266 13.12 12.49 10.21
C LYS A 266 14.57 12.80 9.78
N ARG A 267 15.15 13.87 10.32
CA ARG A 267 16.58 14.18 10.18
C ARG A 267 17.40 13.34 11.15
N TRP A 268 17.49 12.04 10.86
CA TRP A 268 18.09 11.03 11.74
C TRP A 268 19.53 11.38 12.16
N ASP A 269 20.21 12.18 11.36
CA ASP A 269 21.54 12.75 11.60
C ASP A 269 21.60 13.73 12.79
N LEU A 270 20.49 14.33 13.21
CA LEU A 270 20.45 15.28 14.34
C LEU A 270 20.48 14.60 15.71
N GLY A 271 20.31 13.27 15.77
CA GLY A 271 20.14 12.53 17.03
C GLY A 271 18.82 12.82 17.75
N ASN A 272 18.45 11.99 18.73
CA ASN A 272 17.24 12.15 19.56
C ASN A 272 15.90 12.14 18.80
N ILE A 273 15.83 11.52 17.62
CA ILE A 273 14.56 11.30 16.92
C ILE A 273 13.90 10.01 17.41
N PRO A 274 12.63 10.04 17.82
CA PRO A 274 11.94 8.83 18.22
C PRO A 274 11.79 7.82 17.09
N ASN A 275 12.11 6.55 17.38
CA ASN A 275 12.10 5.47 16.39
C ASN A 275 10.73 5.25 15.74
N TRP A 276 9.63 5.52 16.44
CA TRP A 276 8.28 5.40 15.87
C TRP A 276 8.05 6.33 14.68
N ARG A 277 8.82 7.41 14.49
CA ARG A 277 8.69 8.26 13.29
C ARG A 277 9.09 7.57 11.98
N ALA A 278 9.65 6.35 12.05
CA ALA A 278 9.84 5.50 10.88
C ALA A 278 8.52 4.89 10.35
N MET A 279 7.41 5.02 11.08
CA MET A 279 6.12 4.40 10.73
C MET A 279 5.31 5.17 9.66
N SER A 280 5.79 6.33 9.21
CA SER A 280 5.24 7.12 8.11
C SER A 280 6.34 7.59 7.18
N ASN A 281 6.06 7.66 5.88
CA ASN A 281 6.81 8.54 4.98
C ASN A 281 6.24 9.95 5.12
N ASN A 282 7.07 10.99 5.01
CA ASN A 282 6.64 12.36 5.22
C ASN A 282 6.62 13.14 3.90
N SER A 283 5.63 13.99 3.72
CA SER A 283 5.48 14.87 2.56
C SER A 283 4.98 16.25 2.98
N VAL A 284 5.25 17.24 2.14
CA VAL A 284 4.77 18.62 2.30
C VAL A 284 3.72 18.95 1.26
N ASP A 285 2.65 19.63 1.67
CA ASP A 285 1.75 20.32 0.76
C ASP A 285 2.38 21.66 0.37
N VAL A 286 2.66 21.89 -0.91
CA VAL A 286 3.26 23.11 -1.45
C VAL A 286 2.68 23.41 -2.84
N PRO A 287 2.17 24.63 -3.11
CA PRO A 287 1.61 24.96 -4.42
C PRO A 287 2.69 25.30 -5.46
N ASP A 288 3.87 25.77 -5.03
CA ASP A 288 5.00 26.12 -5.89
C ASP A 288 6.31 25.76 -5.18
N ALA A 289 7.18 24.99 -5.84
CA ALA A 289 8.45 24.54 -5.27
C ALA A 289 9.40 25.71 -4.92
N LYS A 290 9.19 26.91 -5.47
CA LYS A 290 9.92 28.13 -5.07
C LYS A 290 9.71 28.54 -3.61
N LEU A 291 8.65 28.04 -2.98
CA LEU A 291 8.32 28.34 -1.59
C LEU A 291 9.05 27.42 -0.60
N LEU A 292 9.73 26.37 -1.09
CA LEU A 292 10.41 25.40 -0.23
C LEU A 292 11.59 26.04 0.50
N PRO A 293 11.67 25.93 1.83
CA PRO A 293 12.80 26.42 2.60
C PRO A 293 14.03 25.55 2.42
N GLU A 294 15.20 26.02 2.87
CA GLU A 294 16.44 25.24 2.79
C GLU A 294 16.36 23.96 3.63
N GLU A 295 15.66 23.99 4.77
CA GLU A 295 15.43 22.81 5.62
C GLU A 295 14.70 21.67 4.90
N PHE A 296 13.90 21.97 3.87
CA PHE A 296 13.33 20.93 3.02
C PHE A 296 14.42 20.26 2.19
N TRP A 297 15.30 21.06 1.56
CA TRP A 297 16.39 20.55 0.73
C TRP A 297 17.44 19.79 1.54
N ASP A 298 17.67 20.16 2.79
CA ASP A 298 18.53 19.40 3.70
C ASP A 298 18.13 17.92 3.80
N THR A 299 16.82 17.62 3.73
CA THR A 299 16.31 16.23 3.79
C THR A 299 16.80 15.39 2.61
N TYR A 300 17.10 16.02 1.47
CA TYR A 300 17.64 15.35 0.29
C TYR A 300 19.16 15.12 0.37
N TYR A 301 19.86 15.81 1.27
CA TYR A 301 21.31 15.64 1.47
C TYR A 301 21.64 14.68 2.61
N GLN A 302 20.95 14.80 3.75
CA GLN A 302 21.34 14.21 5.04
C GLN A 302 20.20 13.46 5.75
N GLY A 303 19.04 13.29 5.11
CA GLY A 303 17.87 12.64 5.72
C GLY A 303 17.11 11.74 4.75
N GLU A 304 15.84 11.49 5.10
CA GLU A 304 14.87 10.88 4.19
C GLU A 304 14.20 12.00 3.36
N PRO A 305 14.30 11.98 2.01
CA PRO A 305 13.70 13.01 1.17
C PRO A 305 12.18 13.12 1.40
N TYR A 306 11.71 14.31 1.70
CA TYR A 306 10.27 14.56 1.84
C TYR A 306 9.61 14.53 0.46
N GLY A 307 8.43 13.92 0.37
CA GLY A 307 7.60 14.01 -0.81
C GLY A 307 6.99 15.42 -0.99
N LEU A 308 6.63 15.73 -2.23
CA LEU A 308 5.97 16.98 -2.62
C LEU A 308 4.53 16.67 -3.02
N ILE A 309 3.58 17.45 -2.50
CA ILE A 309 2.16 17.36 -2.82
C ILE A 309 1.68 18.76 -3.20
N ASN A 310 0.92 18.86 -4.31
CA ASN A 310 0.34 20.10 -4.77
C ASN A 310 -1.19 20.00 -4.69
N LEU A 311 -1.77 20.28 -3.52
CA LEU A 311 -3.22 20.18 -3.34
C LEU A 311 -3.97 21.22 -4.19
N GLU A 312 -3.37 22.37 -4.46
CA GLU A 312 -3.96 23.39 -5.33
C GLU A 312 -4.22 22.85 -6.74
N LEU A 313 -3.20 22.23 -7.37
CA LEU A 313 -3.36 21.62 -8.68
C LEU A 313 -4.30 20.41 -8.63
N SER A 314 -4.18 19.59 -7.58
CA SER A 314 -5.01 18.39 -7.39
C SER A 314 -6.51 18.70 -7.35
N ARG A 315 -6.88 19.84 -6.74
CA ARG A 315 -8.25 20.34 -6.65
C ARG A 315 -8.76 20.96 -7.95
N LYS A 316 -7.88 21.55 -8.75
CA LYS A 316 -8.25 22.32 -9.95
C LYS A 316 -8.49 21.46 -11.19
N VAL A 317 -7.78 20.34 -11.33
CA VAL A 317 -7.75 19.59 -12.59
C VAL A 317 -8.00 18.09 -12.44
N GLY A 318 -8.57 17.51 -13.50
CA GLY A 318 -8.56 16.08 -13.77
C GLY A 318 -7.17 15.66 -14.24
N ARG A 319 -7.03 15.38 -15.54
CA ARG A 319 -5.69 15.28 -16.15
C ARG A 319 -5.03 16.66 -16.24
N LEU A 320 -3.72 16.71 -16.42
CA LEU A 320 -3.06 18.00 -16.64
C LEU A 320 -3.64 18.68 -17.90
N GLY A 321 -3.97 19.96 -17.77
CA GLY A 321 -4.63 20.73 -18.83
C GLY A 321 -6.15 20.61 -18.85
N GLU A 322 -6.77 19.75 -18.02
CA GLU A 322 -8.22 19.53 -18.00
C GLU A 322 -8.89 20.06 -16.73
N ALA A 323 -9.64 21.15 -16.86
CA ALA A 323 -10.43 21.73 -15.76
C ALA A 323 -11.87 21.18 -15.68
N GLU A 324 -12.26 20.23 -16.54
CA GLU A 324 -13.62 19.68 -16.59
C GLU A 324 -13.96 18.83 -15.35
N TYR A 325 -12.95 18.20 -14.74
CA TYR A 325 -13.11 17.30 -13.60
C TYR A 325 -12.37 17.83 -12.36
N PRO A 326 -12.77 18.98 -11.79
CA PRO A 326 -12.17 19.51 -10.57
C PRO A 326 -12.60 18.67 -9.37
N ASP A 327 -11.85 18.81 -8.27
CA ASP A 327 -12.09 18.09 -7.04
C ASP A 327 -11.76 18.97 -5.82
N PRO A 328 -12.60 19.98 -5.54
CA PRO A 328 -12.28 21.04 -4.58
C PRO A 328 -12.15 20.55 -3.14
N ASP A 329 -12.77 19.40 -2.82
CA ASP A 329 -12.84 18.86 -1.47
C ASP A 329 -11.59 18.03 -1.08
N VAL A 330 -10.65 17.78 -2.00
CA VAL A 330 -9.42 17.01 -1.72
C VAL A 330 -8.63 17.64 -0.59
N GLN A 331 -8.25 16.83 0.39
CA GLN A 331 -7.49 17.26 1.56
C GLN A 331 -6.11 16.57 1.68
N GLY A 332 -5.86 15.54 0.87
CA GLY A 332 -4.60 14.83 0.89
C GLY A 332 -4.62 13.62 -0.03
N TYR A 333 -3.82 12.62 0.34
CA TYR A 333 -3.51 11.48 -0.50
C TYR A 333 -3.43 10.20 0.32
N ASN A 334 -3.68 9.07 -0.32
CA ASN A 334 -3.35 7.78 0.25
C ASN A 334 -1.81 7.57 0.33
N PRO A 335 -1.28 6.57 1.06
CA PRO A 335 0.16 6.41 1.29
C PRO A 335 1.07 6.29 0.06
N CYS A 336 0.53 5.81 -1.06
CA CYS A 336 1.29 5.73 -2.30
C CYS A 336 1.16 7.00 -3.16
N ALA A 337 0.34 7.97 -2.75
CA ALA A 337 0.13 9.26 -3.42
C ALA A 337 -0.41 9.20 -4.86
N GLU A 338 -1.07 8.11 -5.25
CA GLU A 338 -1.69 7.96 -6.57
C GLU A 338 -3.17 8.41 -6.61
N GLN A 339 -3.85 8.49 -5.45
CA GLN A 339 -5.22 8.98 -5.35
C GLN A 339 -5.34 10.19 -4.44
N SER A 340 -5.81 11.30 -5.02
CA SER A 340 -6.24 12.50 -4.31
C SER A 340 -7.53 12.18 -3.57
N LEU A 341 -7.59 12.39 -2.26
CA LEU A 341 -8.69 11.94 -1.41
C LEU A 341 -9.26 13.06 -0.55
N ASN A 342 -10.57 12.97 -0.33
CA ASN A 342 -11.29 13.76 0.66
C ASN A 342 -11.12 13.14 2.05
N ASN A 343 -11.48 13.88 3.10
CA ASN A 343 -11.43 13.35 4.47
C ASN A 343 -12.26 12.05 4.60
N PHE A 344 -11.69 11.03 5.25
CA PHE A 344 -12.26 9.68 5.44
C PHE A 344 -12.50 8.86 4.17
N GLU A 345 -12.06 9.33 3.00
CA GLU A 345 -12.25 8.62 1.73
C GLU A 345 -11.22 7.50 1.56
N THR A 346 -11.61 6.44 0.85
CA THR A 346 -10.77 5.28 0.56
C THR A 346 -10.35 5.23 -0.89
N CYS A 347 -9.23 4.54 -1.16
CA CYS A 347 -8.84 4.22 -2.52
C CYS A 347 -9.70 3.10 -3.10
N CYS A 348 -9.81 3.03 -4.42
CA CYS A 348 -10.39 1.88 -5.14
C CYS A 348 -9.68 1.67 -6.46
N LEU A 349 -9.00 0.53 -6.60
CA LEU A 349 -7.97 0.34 -7.62
C LEU A 349 -8.16 -0.94 -8.40
N ALA A 350 -7.79 -0.88 -9.67
CA ALA A 350 -7.53 -2.03 -10.52
C ALA A 350 -6.27 -1.75 -11.33
N GLU A 351 -5.72 -2.76 -12.01
CA GLU A 351 -4.45 -2.62 -12.73
C GLU A 351 -4.56 -3.19 -14.15
N ILE A 352 -4.08 -2.42 -15.12
CA ILE A 352 -3.92 -2.84 -16.51
C ILE A 352 -2.41 -3.03 -16.77
N PHE A 353 -2.06 -4.20 -17.31
CA PHE A 353 -0.68 -4.54 -17.66
C PHE A 353 -0.42 -4.11 -19.11
N LEU A 354 -0.11 -2.83 -19.32
CA LEU A 354 -0.08 -2.22 -20.66
C LEU A 354 0.82 -2.96 -21.67
N PRO A 355 2.03 -3.44 -21.32
CA PRO A 355 2.87 -4.20 -22.25
C PRO A 355 2.21 -5.48 -22.80
N ASN A 356 1.26 -6.05 -22.05
CA ASN A 356 0.56 -7.28 -22.44
C ASN A 356 -0.66 -7.01 -23.34
N ILE A 357 -1.07 -5.74 -23.49
CA ILE A 357 -2.19 -5.34 -24.34
C ILE A 357 -1.74 -5.28 -25.80
N LYS A 358 -2.50 -5.92 -26.69
CA LYS A 358 -2.15 -6.11 -28.11
C LYS A 358 -2.90 -5.20 -29.08
N SER A 359 -3.94 -4.50 -28.62
CA SER A 359 -4.67 -3.54 -29.44
C SER A 359 -5.41 -2.50 -28.60
N TYR A 360 -5.73 -1.35 -29.20
CA TYR A 360 -6.57 -0.33 -28.56
C TYR A 360 -7.95 -0.86 -28.14
N LYS A 361 -8.54 -1.77 -28.93
CA LYS A 361 -9.81 -2.41 -28.57
C LYS A 361 -9.67 -3.23 -27.28
N GLU A 362 -8.61 -4.03 -27.17
CA GLU A 362 -8.34 -4.82 -25.98
C GLU A 362 -8.14 -3.92 -24.75
N LEU A 363 -7.42 -2.80 -24.89
CA LEU A 363 -7.28 -1.81 -23.80
C LEU A 363 -8.64 -1.33 -23.27
N LYS A 364 -9.55 -0.93 -24.17
CA LYS A 364 -10.88 -0.46 -23.79
C LYS A 364 -11.72 -1.55 -23.11
N ASP A 365 -11.66 -2.77 -23.62
CA ASP A 365 -12.42 -3.90 -23.08
C ASP A 365 -11.93 -4.26 -21.66
N VAL A 366 -10.60 -4.34 -21.45
CA VAL A 366 -10.00 -4.55 -20.12
C VAL A 366 -10.38 -3.40 -19.17
N ALA A 367 -10.20 -2.16 -19.59
CA ALA A 367 -10.48 -0.99 -18.76
C ALA A 367 -11.96 -0.92 -18.34
N THR A 368 -12.88 -1.21 -19.27
CA THR A 368 -14.33 -1.20 -19.00
C THR A 368 -14.73 -2.31 -18.02
N MET A 369 -14.14 -3.50 -18.16
CA MET A 369 -14.37 -4.63 -17.25
C MET A 369 -13.94 -4.28 -15.82
N LEU A 370 -12.72 -3.76 -15.66
CA LEU A 370 -12.18 -3.36 -14.35
C LEU A 370 -12.94 -2.18 -13.75
N TYR A 371 -13.35 -1.20 -14.58
CA TYR A 371 -14.21 -0.10 -14.17
C TYR A 371 -15.51 -0.58 -13.52
N ARG A 372 -16.24 -1.52 -14.15
CA ARG A 372 -17.52 -2.02 -13.60
C ARG A 372 -17.34 -2.70 -12.26
N VAL A 373 -16.29 -3.54 -12.13
CA VAL A 373 -15.97 -4.21 -10.87
C VAL A 373 -15.68 -3.20 -9.76
N ASN A 374 -14.85 -2.18 -10.04
CA ASN A 374 -14.55 -1.12 -9.08
C ASN A 374 -15.79 -0.31 -8.72
N LYS A 375 -16.58 0.13 -9.71
CA LYS A 375 -17.80 0.93 -9.51
C LYS A 375 -18.78 0.25 -8.55
N HIS A 376 -19.01 -1.06 -8.74
CA HIS A 376 -19.87 -1.82 -7.84
C HIS A 376 -19.27 -2.01 -6.45
N SER A 377 -17.94 -2.14 -6.32
CA SER A 377 -17.27 -2.26 -5.01
C SER A 377 -17.42 -0.99 -4.16
N LEU A 378 -17.53 0.18 -4.79
CA LEU A 378 -17.74 1.46 -4.12
C LEU A 378 -19.13 1.58 -3.51
N ALA A 379 -20.12 0.83 -4.01
CA ALA A 379 -21.48 0.80 -3.47
C ALA A 379 -21.65 -0.13 -2.24
N LEU A 380 -20.58 -0.82 -1.81
CA LEU A 380 -20.62 -1.68 -0.64
C LEU A 380 -20.79 -0.86 0.65
N LYS A 381 -21.43 -1.48 1.65
CA LYS A 381 -21.58 -0.86 2.98
C LYS A 381 -20.23 -0.70 3.68
N CYS A 382 -20.13 0.27 4.58
CA CYS A 382 -18.99 0.46 5.47
C CYS A 382 -19.49 0.67 6.90
N HIS A 383 -18.78 0.14 7.89
CA HIS A 383 -19.09 0.37 9.31
C HIS A 383 -18.73 1.79 9.76
N HIS A 384 -17.85 2.49 9.03
CA HIS A 384 -17.64 3.93 9.17
C HIS A 384 -18.58 4.68 8.23
N LYS A 385 -19.60 5.33 8.81
CA LYS A 385 -20.64 6.00 8.03
C LYS A 385 -20.10 7.16 7.20
N GLU A 386 -19.20 7.96 7.75
CA GLU A 386 -18.55 9.07 7.03
C GLU A 386 -17.74 8.58 5.82
N THR A 387 -17.06 7.43 5.95
CA THR A 387 -16.36 6.79 4.83
C THR A 387 -17.35 6.28 3.79
N GLN A 388 -18.45 5.64 4.21
CA GLN A 388 -19.50 5.20 3.28
C GLN A 388 -20.09 6.39 2.52
N ASP A 389 -20.42 7.46 3.22
CA ASP A 389 -21.10 8.62 2.65
C ASP A 389 -20.21 9.33 1.64
N ILE A 390 -18.92 9.55 1.98
CA ILE A 390 -17.99 10.21 1.06
C ILE A 390 -17.66 9.34 -0.16
N VAL A 391 -17.48 8.02 0.03
CA VAL A 391 -17.23 7.10 -1.09
C VAL A 391 -18.44 6.98 -2.00
N ASN A 392 -19.65 6.90 -1.45
CA ASN A 392 -20.88 6.85 -2.25
C ASN A 392 -21.16 8.16 -2.97
N LYS A 393 -20.82 9.31 -2.37
CA LYS A 393 -20.93 10.64 -3.01
C LYS A 393 -20.01 10.74 -4.21
N ASN A 394 -18.75 10.34 -4.04
CA ASN A 394 -17.71 10.59 -5.02
C ASN A 394 -17.56 9.49 -6.07
N MET A 395 -17.90 8.24 -5.71
CA MET A 395 -17.66 7.03 -6.50
C MET A 395 -16.25 7.02 -7.13
N ARG A 396 -15.25 7.51 -6.38
CA ARG A 396 -13.87 7.66 -6.86
C ARG A 396 -13.22 6.30 -7.10
N MET A 397 -12.56 6.14 -8.24
CA MET A 397 -11.71 4.98 -8.51
C MET A 397 -10.42 5.38 -9.23
N GLY A 398 -9.56 4.38 -9.42
CA GLY A 398 -8.29 4.50 -10.10
C GLY A 398 -8.02 3.23 -10.89
N ILE A 399 -8.41 3.23 -12.15
CA ILE A 399 -7.97 2.22 -13.11
C ILE A 399 -6.50 2.53 -13.42
N GLY A 400 -5.63 1.71 -12.83
CA GLY A 400 -4.18 1.83 -12.88
C GLY A 400 -3.60 1.31 -14.19
N ILE A 401 -2.49 1.91 -14.61
CA ILE A 401 -1.62 1.40 -15.67
C ILE A 401 -0.25 1.11 -15.07
N THR A 402 0.28 -0.08 -15.35
CA THR A 402 1.65 -0.46 -15.01
C THR A 402 2.42 -0.90 -16.25
N GLY A 403 3.74 -0.84 -16.19
CA GLY A 403 4.62 -1.19 -17.30
C GLY A 403 4.85 -0.04 -18.29
N VAL A 404 4.65 1.21 -17.87
CA VAL A 404 4.69 2.38 -18.75
C VAL A 404 6.02 2.51 -19.47
N MET A 405 7.15 2.44 -18.75
CA MET A 405 8.49 2.55 -19.34
C MET A 405 8.96 1.29 -20.10
N MET A 406 8.14 0.22 -20.11
CA MET A 406 8.34 -0.97 -20.95
C MET A 406 7.42 -0.95 -22.19
N SER A 407 6.42 -0.05 -22.22
CA SER A 407 5.42 -0.02 -23.28
C SER A 407 5.94 0.68 -24.53
N THR A 408 5.45 0.26 -25.68
CA THR A 408 5.74 0.89 -26.98
C THR A 408 5.03 2.24 -27.13
N ASP A 409 5.52 3.10 -28.02
CA ASP A 409 4.86 4.37 -28.35
C ASP A 409 3.42 4.16 -28.86
N GLU A 410 3.17 3.07 -29.60
CA GLU A 410 1.83 2.69 -30.05
C GLU A 410 0.91 2.43 -28.86
N GLN A 411 1.32 1.61 -27.90
CA GLN A 411 0.55 1.32 -26.69
C GLN A 411 0.28 2.59 -25.86
N LEU A 412 1.28 3.45 -25.72
CA LEU A 412 1.16 4.72 -24.99
C LEU A 412 0.20 5.69 -25.70
N SER A 413 0.14 5.66 -27.04
CA SER A 413 -0.78 6.51 -27.82
C SER A 413 -2.26 6.22 -27.56
N TRP A 414 -2.60 5.02 -27.07
CA TRP A 414 -3.97 4.59 -26.82
C TRP A 414 -4.59 5.18 -25.54
N LEU A 415 -3.77 5.67 -24.61
CA LEU A 415 -4.18 6.05 -23.26
C LEU A 415 -5.21 7.18 -23.26
N ASP A 416 -4.98 8.23 -24.05
CA ASP A 416 -5.86 9.39 -24.13
C ASP A 416 -7.27 9.02 -24.62
N GLY A 417 -7.33 8.26 -25.71
CA GLY A 417 -8.60 7.76 -26.24
C GLY A 417 -9.33 6.83 -25.26
N CYS A 418 -8.59 5.97 -24.56
CA CYS A 418 -9.20 5.05 -23.59
C CYS A 418 -9.74 5.79 -22.35
N TYR A 419 -9.05 6.84 -21.88
CA TYR A 419 -9.55 7.70 -20.80
C TYR A 419 -10.87 8.37 -21.20
N ASN A 420 -10.92 8.96 -22.40
CA ASN A 420 -12.14 9.59 -22.92
C ASN A 420 -13.30 8.60 -23.06
N HIS A 421 -13.01 7.37 -23.52
CA HIS A 421 -13.98 6.28 -23.54
C HIS A 421 -14.52 5.97 -22.13
N LEU A 422 -13.65 5.85 -21.12
CA LEU A 422 -14.08 5.60 -19.74
C LEU A 422 -14.93 6.74 -19.16
N ARG A 423 -14.59 8.01 -19.43
CA ARG A 423 -15.40 9.16 -18.99
C ARG A 423 -16.81 9.13 -19.60
N GLN A 424 -16.91 8.85 -20.89
CA GLN A 424 -18.21 8.70 -21.57
C GLN A 424 -18.98 7.49 -21.03
N TYR A 425 -18.29 6.37 -20.82
CA TYR A 425 -18.89 5.17 -20.26
C TYR A 425 -19.41 5.40 -18.83
N ASP A 426 -18.64 6.05 -17.96
CA ASP A 426 -19.01 6.34 -16.57
C ASP A 426 -20.27 7.20 -16.48
N LYS A 427 -20.41 8.20 -17.35
CA LYS A 427 -21.62 9.03 -17.44
C LYS A 427 -22.86 8.21 -17.77
N VAL A 428 -22.78 7.35 -18.78
CA VAL A 428 -23.91 6.50 -19.20
C VAL A 428 -24.22 5.45 -18.14
N TYR A 429 -23.19 4.75 -17.66
CA TYR A 429 -23.34 3.64 -16.72
C TYR A 429 -23.82 4.10 -15.34
N SER A 430 -23.29 5.21 -14.82
CA SER A 430 -23.73 5.78 -13.54
C SER A 430 -25.21 6.18 -13.60
N LYS A 431 -25.65 6.79 -14.71
CA LYS A 431 -27.07 7.09 -14.94
C LYS A 431 -27.95 5.84 -14.96
N GLN A 432 -27.50 4.78 -15.62
CA GLN A 432 -28.24 3.49 -15.66
C GLN A 432 -28.39 2.86 -14.27
N MET A 433 -27.35 2.96 -13.44
CA MET A 433 -27.33 2.40 -12.09
C MET A 433 -27.99 3.29 -11.03
N GLY A 434 -28.29 4.55 -11.36
CA GLY A 434 -28.76 5.54 -10.39
C GLY A 434 -27.68 5.96 -9.39
N TRP A 435 -26.41 5.94 -9.80
CA TRP A 435 -25.25 6.34 -9.00
C TRP A 435 -24.66 7.66 -9.50
N PRO A 436 -23.91 8.39 -8.65
CA PRO A 436 -23.12 9.54 -9.11
C PRO A 436 -22.08 9.13 -10.15
N GLU A 437 -21.80 10.03 -11.09
CA GLU A 437 -20.59 9.97 -11.93
C GLU A 437 -19.36 9.96 -11.03
N SER A 438 -18.34 9.21 -11.41
CA SER A 438 -17.11 9.08 -10.63
C SER A 438 -16.33 10.39 -10.70
N ILE A 439 -16.04 10.99 -9.54
CA ILE A 439 -15.30 12.26 -9.48
C ILE A 439 -13.94 12.14 -10.21
N LYS A 440 -13.25 11.00 -10.03
CA LYS A 440 -12.02 10.59 -10.72
C LYS A 440 -12.06 9.09 -11.05
N ILE A 441 -11.46 8.69 -12.17
CA ILE A 441 -11.56 7.32 -12.70
C ILE A 441 -10.21 6.60 -12.89
N THR A 442 -9.12 7.32 -13.14
CA THR A 442 -7.84 6.74 -13.57
C THR A 442 -6.70 7.16 -12.66
N THR A 443 -5.67 6.32 -12.56
CA THR A 443 -4.47 6.60 -11.76
C THR A 443 -3.25 5.89 -12.35
N VAL A 444 -2.06 6.16 -11.81
CA VAL A 444 -0.90 5.31 -12.01
C VAL A 444 -0.25 5.01 -10.66
N LYS A 445 -0.16 3.72 -10.34
CA LYS A 445 0.40 3.23 -9.08
C LYS A 445 1.65 2.38 -9.35
N PRO A 446 2.68 2.42 -8.49
CA PRO A 446 3.72 1.39 -8.46
C PRO A 446 3.18 0.08 -7.89
N SER A 447 2.52 -0.72 -8.73
CA SER A 447 1.93 -2.00 -8.37
C SER A 447 2.95 -3.13 -8.20
N GLY A 448 3.87 -2.99 -7.24
CA GLY A 448 5.07 -3.83 -7.15
C GLY A 448 4.84 -5.33 -6.99
N THR A 449 3.69 -5.77 -6.47
CA THR A 449 3.35 -7.21 -6.41
C THR A 449 2.59 -7.68 -7.64
N LEU A 450 1.66 -6.88 -8.16
CA LEU A 450 0.87 -7.27 -9.35
C LEU A 450 1.73 -7.23 -10.62
N SER A 451 2.67 -6.29 -10.73
CA SER A 451 3.57 -6.18 -11.87
C SER A 451 4.48 -7.43 -11.99
N LEU A 452 4.82 -8.07 -10.87
CA LEU A 452 5.56 -9.35 -10.87
C LEU A 452 4.73 -10.52 -11.39
N LEU A 453 3.40 -10.50 -11.21
CA LEU A 453 2.51 -11.52 -11.80
C LEU A 453 2.57 -11.49 -13.32
N ALA A 454 2.58 -10.29 -13.89
CA ALA A 454 2.58 -10.06 -15.33
C ALA A 454 3.99 -9.94 -15.95
N GLY A 455 5.04 -9.85 -15.14
CA GLY A 455 6.42 -9.70 -15.63
C GLY A 455 6.76 -8.32 -16.20
N VAL A 456 6.10 -7.26 -15.73
CA VAL A 456 6.24 -5.89 -16.25
C VAL A 456 6.83 -4.92 -15.21
N THR A 457 7.34 -3.76 -15.64
CA THR A 457 7.77 -2.71 -14.70
C THR A 457 6.58 -2.13 -13.92
N SER A 458 6.86 -1.50 -12.77
CA SER A 458 5.87 -1.06 -11.80
C SER A 458 5.43 0.40 -12.02
N GLY A 459 4.17 0.64 -12.37
CA GLY A 459 3.65 1.98 -12.68
C GLY A 459 4.44 2.67 -13.79
N VAL A 460 4.93 3.88 -13.49
CA VAL A 460 5.85 4.67 -14.33
C VAL A 460 7.34 4.36 -14.11
N HIS A 461 7.70 3.40 -13.26
CA HIS A 461 9.12 3.18 -12.92
C HIS A 461 9.89 2.52 -14.06
N PRO A 462 11.20 2.83 -14.17
CA PRO A 462 12.10 2.10 -15.05
C PRO A 462 12.40 0.73 -14.42
N ALA A 463 13.10 -0.13 -15.17
CA ALA A 463 13.63 -1.38 -14.62
C ALA A 463 14.58 -1.07 -13.45
N THR A 464 14.31 -1.65 -12.28
CA THR A 464 15.01 -1.29 -11.03
C THR A 464 16.49 -1.70 -11.00
N ALA A 465 16.91 -2.68 -11.81
CA ALA A 465 18.27 -3.23 -11.75
C ALA A 465 18.79 -3.69 -13.13
N GLY A 466 18.63 -2.84 -14.15
CA GLY A 466 19.10 -3.16 -15.50
C GLY A 466 18.31 -4.27 -16.20
N GLN A 467 18.85 -4.75 -17.32
CA GLN A 467 18.23 -5.80 -18.14
C GLN A 467 18.27 -7.17 -17.46
N TYR A 468 19.38 -7.51 -16.79
CA TYR A 468 19.59 -8.80 -16.11
C TYR A 468 19.85 -8.57 -14.62
N PHE A 469 19.11 -9.27 -13.77
CA PHE A 469 19.21 -9.07 -12.32
C PHE A 469 18.83 -10.33 -11.54
N ILE A 470 19.32 -10.43 -10.32
CA ILE A 470 18.78 -11.34 -9.30
C ILE A 470 17.65 -10.61 -8.59
N ARG A 471 16.47 -11.25 -8.55
CA ARG A 471 15.38 -10.83 -7.66
C ARG A 471 15.37 -11.71 -6.42
N ARG A 472 15.49 -11.08 -5.24
CA ARG A 472 15.38 -11.75 -3.95
C ARG A 472 13.96 -11.72 -3.39
N ILE A 473 13.41 -12.89 -3.06
CA ILE A 473 12.11 -13.05 -2.41
C ILE A 473 12.31 -13.62 -1.01
N ARG A 474 11.81 -12.91 0.00
CA ARG A 474 11.81 -13.36 1.40
C ARG A 474 10.64 -14.28 1.68
N ILE A 475 10.86 -15.44 2.27
CA ILE A 475 9.88 -16.49 2.52
C ILE A 475 10.07 -16.96 3.96
N SER A 476 8.99 -17.22 4.70
CA SER A 476 9.12 -17.79 6.05
C SER A 476 9.86 -19.13 5.99
N SER A 477 10.75 -19.38 6.95
CA SER A 477 11.58 -20.59 6.98
C SER A 477 10.79 -21.91 7.05
N GLY A 478 9.56 -21.87 7.58
CA GLY A 478 8.64 -23.02 7.62
C GLY A 478 7.72 -23.15 6.39
N SER A 479 7.96 -22.40 5.31
CA SER A 479 7.09 -22.43 4.12
C SER A 479 7.42 -23.65 3.24
N PRO A 480 6.41 -24.47 2.85
CA PRO A 480 6.63 -25.60 1.94
C PRO A 480 7.13 -25.18 0.55
N LEU A 481 6.92 -23.91 0.17
CA LEU A 481 7.46 -23.36 -1.08
C LEU A 481 8.99 -23.44 -1.17
N LEU A 482 9.71 -23.50 -0.04
CA LEU A 482 11.17 -23.53 -0.04
C LEU A 482 11.72 -24.83 -0.62
N GLU A 483 11.03 -25.95 -0.44
CA GLU A 483 11.41 -27.25 -0.98
C GLU A 483 11.30 -27.25 -2.51
N VAL A 484 10.18 -26.72 -3.03
CA VAL A 484 9.98 -26.51 -4.48
C VAL A 484 11.08 -25.61 -5.04
N ILE A 485 11.40 -24.50 -4.37
CA ILE A 485 12.44 -23.56 -4.82
C ILE A 485 13.82 -24.24 -4.86
N ARG A 486 14.19 -24.98 -3.81
CA ARG A 486 15.49 -25.67 -3.73
C ARG A 486 15.60 -26.82 -4.73
N SER A 487 14.55 -27.63 -4.89
CA SER A 487 14.52 -28.73 -5.86
C SER A 487 14.60 -28.26 -7.32
N HIS A 488 14.27 -26.99 -7.58
CA HIS A 488 14.44 -26.33 -8.86
C HIS A 488 15.81 -25.65 -9.02
N GLY A 489 16.73 -25.80 -8.06
CA GLY A 489 18.10 -25.32 -8.16
C GLY A 489 18.30 -23.83 -7.85
N TYR A 490 17.30 -23.16 -7.28
CA TYR A 490 17.44 -21.76 -6.86
C TYR A 490 18.18 -21.65 -5.53
N ASN A 491 19.09 -20.67 -5.44
CA ASN A 491 19.84 -20.41 -4.23
C ASN A 491 18.94 -19.87 -3.12
N THR A 492 19.17 -20.32 -1.89
CA THR A 492 18.46 -19.84 -0.70
C THR A 492 19.42 -19.65 0.46
N GLU A 493 19.27 -18.54 1.19
CA GLU A 493 20.07 -18.23 2.38
C GLU A 493 19.19 -17.65 3.50
N TYR A 494 19.66 -17.63 4.75
CA TYR A 494 18.94 -16.94 5.82
C TYR A 494 18.96 -15.43 5.61
N GLN A 495 17.89 -14.75 6.05
CA GLN A 495 17.88 -13.30 6.09
C GLN A 495 18.96 -12.79 7.04
N LYS A 496 19.66 -11.73 6.66
CA LYS A 496 20.61 -11.01 7.51
C LYS A 496 19.92 -9.86 8.23
N ASN A 497 20.12 -9.77 9.54
CA ASN A 497 19.79 -8.60 10.36
C ASN A 497 20.75 -7.44 10.05
N PHE A 498 20.42 -6.23 10.51
CA PHE A 498 21.27 -5.04 10.30
C PHE A 498 22.67 -5.17 10.92
N ASP A 499 22.82 -6.00 11.96
CA ASP A 499 24.10 -6.32 12.60
C ASP A 499 24.87 -7.46 11.91
N GLY A 500 24.33 -8.02 10.81
CA GLY A 500 24.92 -9.11 10.04
C GLY A 500 24.61 -10.52 10.55
N THR A 501 23.89 -10.67 11.66
CA THR A 501 23.46 -11.97 12.18
C THR A 501 22.31 -12.57 11.35
N ASP A 502 22.10 -13.89 11.46
CA ASP A 502 21.01 -14.57 10.78
C ASP A 502 19.68 -14.41 11.51
N ASP A 503 18.64 -14.04 10.76
CA ASP A 503 17.24 -14.24 11.13
C ASP A 503 16.76 -15.59 10.58
N HIS A 504 16.75 -16.60 11.45
CA HIS A 504 16.32 -17.96 11.11
C HIS A 504 14.81 -18.11 10.87
N SER A 505 14.01 -17.06 11.09
CA SER A 505 12.58 -17.07 10.77
C SER A 505 12.29 -16.83 9.28
N THR A 506 13.27 -16.32 8.54
CA THR A 506 13.13 -15.90 7.14
C THR A 506 14.25 -16.42 6.26
N ILE A 507 13.89 -17.01 5.12
CA ILE A 507 14.80 -17.43 4.05
C ILE A 507 14.65 -16.46 2.87
N VAL A 508 15.77 -16.13 2.23
CA VAL A 508 15.87 -15.31 1.03
C VAL A 508 16.16 -16.23 -0.15
N ALA A 509 15.24 -16.29 -1.11
CA ALA A 509 15.40 -17.06 -2.35
C ALA A 509 15.79 -16.14 -3.52
N GLU A 510 16.76 -16.57 -4.32
CA GLU A 510 17.33 -15.81 -5.43
C GLU A 510 16.84 -16.32 -6.78
N PHE A 511 16.26 -15.42 -7.58
CA PHE A 511 15.75 -15.76 -8.90
C PHE A 511 16.45 -14.92 -9.99
N PRO A 512 17.18 -15.53 -10.94
CA PRO A 512 17.67 -14.83 -12.12
C PRO A 512 16.48 -14.38 -12.97
N CYS A 513 16.41 -13.09 -13.24
CA CYS A 513 15.35 -12.45 -14.01
C CYS A 513 15.95 -11.58 -15.11
N SER A 514 15.16 -11.38 -16.16
CA SER A 514 15.48 -10.42 -17.20
C SER A 514 14.26 -9.65 -17.65
N TYR A 515 14.47 -8.41 -18.06
CA TYR A 515 13.48 -7.65 -18.83
C TYR A 515 13.73 -7.79 -20.33
N PRO A 516 12.71 -7.50 -21.18
CA PRO A 516 12.90 -7.41 -22.62
C PRO A 516 14.05 -6.47 -23.00
N GLU A 517 14.75 -6.78 -24.09
CA GLU A 517 15.80 -5.92 -24.63
C GLU A 517 15.26 -4.51 -24.92
N GLY A 518 16.06 -3.49 -24.62
CA GLY A 518 15.65 -2.08 -24.74
C GLY A 518 14.83 -1.55 -23.56
N THR A 519 14.53 -2.36 -22.52
CA THR A 519 13.88 -1.85 -21.31
C THR A 519 14.78 -0.86 -20.58
N ILE A 520 14.24 0.33 -20.34
CA ILE A 520 14.94 1.45 -19.73
C ILE A 520 15.26 1.15 -18.25
N SER A 521 16.54 1.29 -17.84
CA SER A 521 17.02 1.02 -16.47
C SER A 521 17.08 2.25 -15.57
N ALA A 522 16.79 2.10 -14.28
CA ALA A 522 16.93 3.15 -13.26
C ALA A 522 18.37 3.68 -13.14
N ASP A 523 19.37 2.82 -13.37
CA ASP A 523 20.79 3.17 -13.21
C ASP A 523 21.29 4.15 -14.30
N GLU A 524 20.62 4.13 -15.46
CA GLU A 524 20.99 4.86 -16.66
C GLU A 524 20.10 6.08 -16.93
N VAL A 525 18.99 6.22 -16.20
CA VAL A 525 17.97 7.24 -16.46
C VAL A 525 18.09 8.39 -15.47
N PRO A 526 18.46 9.60 -15.95
CA PRO A 526 18.45 10.79 -15.12
C PRO A 526 17.07 11.02 -14.49
N VAL A 527 17.04 11.53 -13.25
CA VAL A 527 15.80 11.75 -12.51
C VAL A 527 14.77 12.56 -13.32
N LEU A 528 15.23 13.56 -14.08
CA LEU A 528 14.36 14.42 -14.89
C LEU A 528 13.60 13.64 -15.97
N LYS A 529 14.20 12.62 -16.59
CA LYS A 529 13.51 11.78 -17.58
C LYS A 529 12.43 10.91 -16.92
N GLN A 530 12.64 10.50 -15.66
CA GLN A 530 11.60 9.83 -14.87
C GLN A 530 10.42 10.78 -14.62
N LEU A 531 10.70 12.07 -14.32
CA LEU A 531 9.66 13.08 -14.14
C LEU A 531 8.86 13.37 -15.43
N GLU A 532 9.48 13.32 -16.60
CA GLU A 532 8.74 13.46 -17.86
C GLU A 532 7.73 12.32 -18.07
N ALA A 533 8.04 11.09 -17.64
CA ALA A 533 7.07 9.98 -17.69
C ALA A 533 5.88 10.22 -16.74
N VAL A 534 6.13 10.82 -15.57
CA VAL A 534 5.08 11.22 -14.62
C VAL A 534 4.16 12.26 -15.25
N LYS A 535 4.75 13.31 -15.82
CA LYS A 535 4.00 14.38 -16.50
C LYS A 535 3.18 13.83 -17.66
N PHE A 536 3.78 13.02 -18.53
CA PHE A 536 3.10 12.38 -19.65
C PHE A 536 1.88 11.56 -19.18
N MET A 537 2.05 10.72 -18.15
CA MET A 537 0.93 9.92 -17.65
C MET A 537 -0.15 10.75 -16.95
N GLN A 538 0.22 11.87 -16.31
CA GLN A 538 -0.74 12.78 -15.72
C GLN A 538 -1.50 13.60 -16.78
N GLU A 539 -0.89 13.87 -17.95
CA GLU A 539 -1.56 14.48 -19.11
C GLU A 539 -2.47 13.48 -19.84
N LYS A 540 -1.99 12.25 -20.06
CA LYS A 540 -2.64 11.30 -20.99
C LYS A 540 -3.56 10.29 -20.33
N TRP A 541 -3.37 9.98 -19.06
CA TRP A 541 -4.13 8.92 -18.41
C TRP A 541 -4.77 9.35 -17.10
N SER A 542 -3.98 9.77 -16.12
CA SER A 542 -4.42 9.90 -14.72
C SER A 542 -5.16 11.20 -14.47
N ASP A 543 -6.41 11.11 -14.02
CA ASP A 543 -7.15 12.25 -13.47
C ASP A 543 -7.06 12.36 -11.94
N ASN A 544 -6.67 11.28 -11.24
CA ASN A 544 -6.17 11.31 -9.88
C ASN A 544 -4.72 11.85 -9.89
N SER A 545 -3.74 11.03 -9.51
CA SER A 545 -2.30 11.35 -9.54
C SER A 545 -1.47 10.22 -10.15
N VAL A 546 -0.18 10.49 -10.36
CA VAL A 546 0.83 9.52 -10.83
C VAL A 546 1.87 9.34 -9.75
N SER A 547 1.86 8.16 -9.14
CA SER A 547 2.82 7.80 -8.09
C SER A 547 4.14 7.34 -8.69
N VAL A 548 5.23 7.91 -8.19
CA VAL A 548 6.60 7.60 -8.56
C VAL A 548 7.52 7.75 -7.36
N THR A 549 8.58 6.95 -7.32
CA THR A 549 9.81 7.24 -6.58
C THR A 549 10.88 7.61 -7.60
N GLY A 550 11.16 8.91 -7.73
CA GLY A 550 12.22 9.42 -8.58
C GLY A 550 13.59 9.14 -7.96
N TYR A 551 14.37 8.27 -8.60
CA TYR A 551 15.74 7.99 -8.16
C TYR A 551 16.67 9.10 -8.65
N TYR A 552 17.38 9.77 -7.73
CA TYR A 552 18.30 10.86 -8.06
C TYR A 552 19.69 10.61 -7.46
N LYS A 553 20.73 11.17 -8.08
CA LYS A 553 22.10 11.22 -7.54
C LYS A 553 22.39 12.61 -6.95
N LYS A 554 23.31 12.71 -5.98
CA LYS A 554 23.57 13.98 -5.27
C LYS A 554 23.97 15.11 -6.23
N GLU A 555 24.73 14.78 -7.28
CA GLU A 555 25.15 15.70 -8.34
C GLU A 555 23.99 16.23 -9.20
N GLU A 556 22.84 15.55 -9.22
CA GLU A 556 21.65 15.99 -9.94
C GLU A 556 20.80 17.00 -9.14
N LEU A 557 21.01 17.10 -7.81
CA LEU A 557 20.17 17.92 -6.93
C LEU A 557 20.05 19.38 -7.35
N PRO A 558 21.11 20.12 -7.71
CA PRO A 558 20.98 21.51 -8.14
C PRO A 558 20.08 21.66 -9.37
N LYS A 559 20.23 20.76 -10.36
CA LYS A 559 19.41 20.76 -11.58
C LYS A 559 17.96 20.37 -11.27
N LEU A 560 17.76 19.38 -10.39
CA LEU A 560 16.44 18.97 -9.95
C LEU A 560 15.71 20.11 -9.24
N ARG A 561 16.38 20.84 -8.34
CA ARG A 561 15.81 22.02 -7.66
C ARG A 561 15.35 23.08 -8.66
N THR A 562 16.22 23.50 -9.58
CA THR A 562 15.85 24.47 -10.63
C THR A 562 14.69 23.99 -11.51
N TYR A 563 14.67 22.69 -11.85
CA TYR A 563 13.57 22.11 -12.61
C TYR A 563 12.24 22.17 -11.84
N LEU A 564 12.24 21.79 -10.57
CA LEU A 564 11.04 21.81 -9.73
C LEU A 564 10.54 23.24 -9.52
N GLU A 565 11.42 24.20 -9.22
CA GLU A 565 11.06 25.62 -9.12
C GLU A 565 10.39 26.15 -10.41
N LYS A 566 10.81 25.65 -11.58
CA LYS A 566 10.24 26.08 -12.86
C LYS A 566 8.93 25.38 -13.21
N TYR A 567 8.81 24.09 -12.94
CA TYR A 567 7.76 23.26 -13.52
C TYR A 567 6.79 22.63 -12.51
N PHE A 568 7.12 22.54 -11.23
CA PHE A 568 6.32 21.82 -10.23
C PHE A 568 4.87 22.29 -10.19
N LYS A 569 4.67 23.61 -10.04
CA LYS A 569 3.37 24.27 -9.85
C LYS A 569 2.28 23.81 -10.82
N ASN A 570 2.62 23.62 -12.10
CA ASN A 570 1.65 23.37 -13.16
C ASN A 570 1.70 21.95 -13.74
N ASN A 571 2.71 21.15 -13.41
CA ASN A 571 2.96 19.87 -14.09
C ASN A 571 2.92 18.66 -13.15
N PHE A 572 2.86 18.84 -11.83
CA PHE A 572 2.97 17.71 -10.91
C PHE A 572 2.02 17.87 -9.74
N LYS A 573 1.16 16.86 -9.54
CA LYS A 573 0.29 16.77 -8.37
C LYS A 573 1.02 16.20 -7.16
N THR A 574 1.85 15.19 -7.39
CA THR A 574 2.66 14.57 -6.34
C THR A 574 4.01 14.13 -6.91
N LEU A 575 5.07 14.23 -6.11
CA LEU A 575 6.38 13.64 -6.40
C LEU A 575 6.99 13.06 -5.13
N SER A 576 7.67 11.93 -5.26
CA SER A 576 8.50 11.35 -4.20
C SER A 576 9.86 11.00 -4.78
N PHE A 577 10.89 11.02 -3.95
CA PHE A 577 12.26 10.85 -4.36
C PHE A 577 12.99 9.90 -3.42
N LEU A 578 13.99 9.21 -3.96
CA LEU A 578 14.91 8.41 -3.20
C LEU A 578 16.32 8.65 -3.72
N LEU A 579 17.27 8.87 -2.81
CA LEU A 579 18.67 8.97 -3.20
C LEU A 579 19.14 7.61 -3.73
N HIS A 580 19.63 7.60 -4.97
CA HIS A 580 20.33 6.44 -5.52
C HIS A 580 21.62 6.25 -4.73
N THR A 581 21.68 5.18 -3.96
CA THR A 581 22.87 4.77 -3.21
C THR A 581 23.22 3.36 -3.66
N GLY A 582 24.51 3.06 -3.84
CA GLY A 582 24.98 1.68 -4.00
C GLY A 582 24.37 0.86 -2.87
N HIS A 583 23.80 -0.31 -3.20
CA HIS A 583 22.66 -0.87 -2.47
C HIS A 583 22.85 -1.01 -0.96
N GLY A 584 24.07 -1.05 -0.40
CA GLY A 584 24.38 -0.93 1.04
C GLY A 584 23.85 -2.08 1.91
N PHE A 585 22.87 -2.81 1.40
CA PHE A 585 22.28 -4.02 1.92
C PHE A 585 23.09 -5.21 1.45
N VAL A 586 23.39 -6.09 2.40
CA VAL A 586 23.99 -7.41 2.12
C VAL A 586 23.10 -8.23 1.17
N GLN A 587 21.78 -8.08 1.31
CA GLN A 587 20.77 -8.84 0.55
C GLN A 587 19.80 -7.89 -0.16
N ALA A 588 20.32 -7.16 -1.14
CA ALA A 588 19.52 -6.22 -1.94
C ALA A 588 18.35 -6.94 -2.63
N PRO A 589 17.11 -6.42 -2.58
CA PRO A 589 15.96 -7.05 -3.24
C PRO A 589 16.13 -7.24 -4.75
N TYR A 590 16.88 -6.34 -5.38
CA TYR A 590 17.31 -6.41 -6.77
C TYR A 590 18.83 -6.25 -6.80
N GLU A 591 19.51 -7.10 -7.55
CA GLU A 591 20.95 -7.02 -7.77
C GLU A 591 21.23 -7.13 -9.27
N PRO A 592 21.79 -6.08 -9.90
CA PRO A 592 22.22 -6.16 -11.30
C PRO A 592 23.30 -7.23 -11.49
N ILE A 593 23.19 -8.03 -12.54
CA ILE A 593 24.19 -9.06 -12.90
C ILE A 593 24.56 -8.96 -14.37
N SER A 594 25.72 -9.53 -14.74
CA SER A 594 26.11 -9.65 -16.14
C SER A 594 25.22 -10.67 -16.88
N LYS A 595 25.19 -10.57 -18.21
CA LYS A 595 24.48 -11.54 -19.06
C LYS A 595 25.02 -12.96 -18.85
N GLU A 596 26.33 -13.12 -18.76
CA GLU A 596 26.98 -14.42 -18.54
C GLU A 596 26.59 -15.02 -17.19
N ARG A 597 26.49 -14.17 -16.15
CA ARG A 597 26.02 -14.63 -14.83
C ARG A 597 24.55 -15.03 -14.87
N TYR A 598 23.70 -14.28 -15.57
CA TYR A 598 22.30 -14.61 -15.75
C TYR A 598 22.13 -15.95 -16.50
N GLU A 599 22.85 -16.14 -17.60
CA GLU A 599 22.84 -17.37 -18.39
C GLU A 599 23.31 -18.57 -17.56
N TYR A 600 24.39 -18.41 -16.78
CA TYR A 600 24.86 -19.44 -15.86
C TYR A 600 23.80 -19.82 -14.82
N LEU A 601 23.23 -18.84 -14.12
CA LEU A 601 22.21 -19.08 -13.08
C LEU A 601 20.95 -19.73 -13.68
N THR A 602 20.56 -19.32 -14.88
CA THR A 602 19.42 -19.90 -15.60
C THR A 602 19.72 -21.33 -16.07
N ALA A 603 20.95 -21.65 -16.44
CA ALA A 603 21.34 -23.00 -16.86
C ALA A 603 21.36 -24.01 -15.71
N ILE A 604 21.64 -23.56 -14.48
CA ILE A 604 21.66 -24.41 -13.27
C ILE A 604 20.33 -24.45 -12.51
N SER A 605 19.34 -23.65 -12.92
CA SER A 605 18.00 -23.62 -12.33
C SER A 605 16.94 -24.07 -13.33
N ARG A 606 15.83 -24.59 -12.84
CA ARG A 606 14.68 -25.00 -13.66
C ARG A 606 13.50 -24.06 -13.38
N PRO A 607 12.83 -23.49 -14.40
CA PRO A 607 11.66 -22.66 -14.17
C PRO A 607 10.56 -23.41 -13.41
N ILE A 608 9.99 -22.79 -12.38
CA ILE A 608 8.87 -23.35 -11.61
C ILE A 608 7.59 -23.07 -12.40
N THR A 609 6.99 -24.11 -12.96
CA THR A 609 5.75 -24.03 -13.77
C THR A 609 4.53 -24.58 -13.04
N SER A 610 4.74 -25.40 -12.01
CA SER A 610 3.71 -25.86 -11.07
C SER A 610 4.26 -25.85 -9.64
N ILE A 611 3.36 -25.85 -8.65
CA ILE A 611 3.71 -26.01 -7.24
C ILE A 611 2.98 -27.25 -6.75
N GLU A 612 3.72 -28.35 -6.66
CA GLU A 612 3.30 -29.58 -6.02
C GLU A 612 4.03 -29.65 -4.68
N ILE A 613 3.27 -29.71 -3.59
CA ILE A 613 3.83 -29.85 -2.23
C ILE A 613 3.49 -31.28 -1.82
N ASN A 614 4.52 -32.10 -1.60
CA ASN A 614 4.33 -33.49 -1.22
C ASN A 614 3.98 -33.54 0.28
N GLU A 615 2.77 -34.00 0.63
CA GLU A 615 2.29 -33.95 2.03
C GLU A 615 3.05 -34.91 2.96
N GLU A 616 3.63 -36.00 2.43
CA GLU A 616 4.40 -36.99 3.20
C GLU A 616 5.69 -36.40 3.82
N GLU A 617 6.31 -35.39 3.19
CA GLU A 617 7.51 -34.72 3.73
C GLU A 617 7.16 -33.59 4.73
N VAL A 618 5.93 -33.08 4.70
CA VAL A 618 5.44 -32.03 5.63
C VAL A 618 5.14 -32.62 7.02
N GLU A 619 4.70 -33.89 7.10
CA GLU A 619 4.47 -34.58 8.37
C GLU A 619 5.77 -34.86 9.13
N GLU A 620 6.88 -35.21 8.44
CA GLU A 620 8.20 -35.40 9.09
C GLU A 620 8.73 -34.11 9.76
N MET A 621 8.37 -32.93 9.25
CA MET A 621 8.73 -31.65 9.88
C MET A 621 7.86 -31.28 11.10
N GLY A 622 6.66 -31.86 11.22
CA GLY A 622 5.78 -31.66 12.36
C GLY A 622 6.31 -32.29 13.65
N GLU A 623 7.07 -33.38 13.54
CA GLU A 623 7.61 -34.11 14.70
C GLU A 623 8.90 -33.47 15.28
N CYS A 624 9.62 -32.67 14.48
CA CYS A 624 10.86 -32.03 14.92
C CYS A 624 10.63 -30.72 15.72
N ASN A 625 9.41 -30.20 15.74
CA ASN A 625 9.02 -29.02 16.55
C ASN A 625 8.67 -29.34 18.01
N THR A 626 8.68 -30.63 18.42
CA THR A 626 8.37 -31.04 19.79
C THR A 626 9.59 -31.27 20.71
N GLY A 627 10.81 -30.96 20.27
CA GLY A 627 11.97 -30.85 21.19
C GLY A 627 12.31 -32.12 21.98
N ALA A 628 11.98 -33.30 21.46
CA ALA A 628 12.43 -34.57 22.05
C ALA A 628 13.62 -35.10 21.25
N CYS A 629 14.82 -34.94 21.80
CA CYS A 629 16.03 -35.57 21.28
C CYS A 629 15.95 -37.09 21.53
N PRO A 630 16.08 -37.98 20.52
CA PRO A 630 16.11 -39.41 20.78
C PRO A 630 17.49 -39.80 21.34
N VAL A 631 17.48 -40.37 22.54
CA VAL A 631 18.64 -41.05 23.12
C VAL A 631 18.93 -42.31 22.30
N LYS A 632 19.98 -42.29 21.49
CA LYS A 632 21.03 -43.33 21.42
C LYS A 632 22.22 -42.89 20.59
#